data_AF-A0A1I2KQD9-F1
#
_entry.id   AF-A0A1I2KQD9-F1
#
_cell.length_a   1.000
_cell.length_b   1.000
_cell.length_c   1.000
_cell.angle_alpha   90.00
_cell.angle_beta   90.00
_cell.angle_gamma   90.00
#
_symmetry.space_group_name_H-M   'P 1'
#
loop_
_entity.id
_entity.type
_entity.pdbx_description
1 polymer ?
#
loop_
_entity_poly.entity_id
_entity_poly.type
_entity_poly.pdbx_seq_one_letter_code
_entity_poly.pdbx_strand_id
1 'polypeptide(L)' 'MAKDLIPIGRFSRMSRLSIKALRFYAEQGLIVPAWVDPSSGYRYYRRG' A
#
# COMPACT_ATOMS: atom_id res chain seq x y z
N MET A 1 -2.13 8.31 14.50
CA MET A 1 -3.08 9.22 13.81
C MET A 1 -2.88 9.04 12.31
N ALA A 2 -3.94 9.09 11.50
CA ALA A 2 -3.94 8.81 10.06
C ALA A 2 -2.98 9.64 9.16
N LYS A 3 -2.11 10.47 9.77
CA LYS A 3 -1.16 11.38 9.13
C LYS A 3 -0.08 10.70 8.29
N ASP A 4 0.11 9.39 8.45
CA ASP A 4 1.17 8.63 7.78
C ASP A 4 0.67 7.63 6.73
N LEU A 5 -0.64 7.62 6.41
CA LEU A 5 -1.19 6.75 5.38
C LEU A 5 -0.87 7.28 3.98
N ILE A 6 -0.20 6.45 3.19
CA ILE A 6 0.25 6.72 1.83
C ILE A 6 -0.58 5.87 0.86
N PRO A 7 -1.33 6.48 -0.07
CA PRO A 7 -2.02 5.76 -1.14
C PRO A 7 -1.08 4.86 -1.93
N ILE A 8 -1.52 3.67 -2.35
CA ILE A 8 -0.70 2.69 -3.11
C ILE A 8 0.01 3.32 -4.33
N GLY A 9 -0.62 4.26 -5.03
CA GLY A 9 -0.01 4.97 -6.16
C GLY A 9 1.12 5.93 -5.77
N ARG A 10 1.06 6.57 -4.60
CA ARG A 10 2.17 7.36 -4.06
C ARG A 10 3.29 6.45 -3.56
N PHE A 11 2.94 5.36 -2.86
CA PHE A 11 3.92 4.39 -2.37
C PHE A 11 4.68 3.69 -3.50
N SER A 12 4.00 3.36 -4.60
CA SER A 12 4.61 2.83 -5.83
C SER A 12 5.71 3.74 -6.37
N ARG A 13 5.46 5.05 -6.46
CA ARG A 13 6.47 6.01 -6.91
C ARG A 13 7.66 6.13 -5.96
N MET A 14 7.41 6.09 -4.65
CA MET A 14 8.46 6.18 -3.62
C MET A 14 9.37 4.94 -3.58
N SER A 15 8.77 3.75 -3.70
CA SER A 15 9.48 2.47 -3.63
C SER A 15 10.06 2.00 -4.97
N ARG A 16 9.70 2.66 -6.07
CA ARG A 16 9.98 2.23 -7.46
C ARG A 16 9.43 0.84 -7.79
N LEU A 17 8.44 0.37 -7.02
CA LEU A 17 7.71 -0.86 -7.30
C LEU A 17 6.44 -0.53 -8.07
N SER A 18 6.08 -1.36 -9.04
CA SER A 18 4.78 -1.21 -9.71
C SER A 18 3.63 -1.50 -8.75
N ILE A 19 2.46 -0.92 -8.99
CA ILE A 19 1.24 -1.22 -8.22
C ILE A 19 0.92 -2.73 -8.25
N LYS A 20 1.20 -3.41 -9.37
CA LYS A 20 1.01 -4.86 -9.52
C LYS A 20 1.92 -5.64 -8.57
N ALA A 21 3.22 -5.27 -8.51
CA ALA A 21 4.15 -5.89 -7.58
C ALA A 21 3.74 -5.67 -6.12
N LEU A 22 3.29 -4.46 -5.76
CA LEU A 22 2.80 -4.17 -4.41
C LEU A 22 1.58 -5.02 -4.02
N ARG A 23 0.64 -5.25 -4.94
CA ARG A 23 -0.51 -6.14 -4.70
C ARG A 23 -0.06 -7.58 -4.49
N PHE A 24 0.82 -8.07 -5.35
CA PHE A 24 1.39 -9.41 -5.23
C PHE A 24 2.11 -9.59 -3.88
N TYR A 25 2.96 -8.64 -3.49
CA TYR A 25 3.66 -8.70 -2.20
C TYR A 25 2.72 -8.59 -1.01
N ALA A 26 1.61 -7.85 -1.11
CA ALA A 26 0.60 -7.82 -0.07
C ALA A 26 -0.11 -9.18 0.08
N GLU A 27 -0.44 -9.84 -1.04
CA GLU A 27 -1.04 -11.18 -1.04
C GLU A 27 -0.09 -12.23 -0.45
N GLN A 28 1.22 -12.08 -0.66
CA GLN A 28 2.25 -12.95 -0.08
C GLN A 28 2.64 -12.55 1.36
N GLY A 29 2.05 -11.49 1.93
CA GLY A 29 2.37 -11.00 3.28
C GLY A 29 3.73 -10.30 3.43
N LEU A 30 4.44 -10.03 2.33
CA LEU A 30 5.77 -9.41 2.33
C LEU A 30 5.71 -7.88 2.51
N ILE A 31 4.72 -7.23 1.90
CA ILE A 31 4.47 -5.79 2.08
C ILE A 31 3.00 -5.60 2.40
N VAL A 32 2.69 -5.59 3.70
CA VAL A 32 1.30 -5.53 4.18
C VAL A 32 0.80 -4.08 4.15
N PRO A 33 -0.37 -3.80 3.54
CA PRO A 33 -0.98 -2.48 3.64
C PRO A 33 -1.34 -2.18 5.09
N ALA A 34 -1.07 -0.95 5.53
CA ALA A 34 -1.44 -0.49 6.86
C ALA A 34 -2.97 -0.32 7.01
N TRP A 35 -3.65 -0.03 5.90
CA TRP A 35 -5.10 0.04 5.85
C TRP A 35 -5.62 -0.32 4.47
N VAL A 36 -6.78 -0.97 4.42
CA VAL A 36 -7.52 -1.26 3.20
C VAL A 36 -8.91 -0.67 3.36
N ASP A 37 -9.30 0.18 2.42
CA ASP A 37 -10.65 0.73 2.37
C ASP A 37 -11.66 -0.41 2.15
N PRO A 38 -12.61 -0.64 3.08
CA PRO A 38 -13.57 -1.73 2.99
C PRO A 38 -14.58 -1.56 1.84
N SER A 39 -14.79 -0.33 1.35
CA SER A 39 -15.75 -0.05 0.28
C SER A 39 -15.18 -0.32 -1.12
N SER A 40 -13.88 -0.06 -1.32
CA SER A 40 -13.23 -0.07 -2.64
C SER A 40 -12.09 -1.08 -2.75
N GLY A 41 -11.62 -1.64 -1.63
CA GLY A 41 -10.39 -2.44 -1.57
C GLY A 41 -9.11 -1.62 -1.80
N TYR A 42 -9.20 -0.29 -1.76
CA TYR A 42 -8.07 0.59 -2.00
C TYR A 42 -7.06 0.51 -0.85
N ARG A 43 -5.78 0.38 -1.18
CA ARG A 43 -4.72 0.06 -0.22
C ARG A 43 -3.90 1.28 0.14
N TYR A 44 -3.57 1.39 1.42
CA TYR A 44 -2.75 2.44 2.01
C TYR A 44 -1.61 1.82 2.79
N TYR A 45 -0.42 2.39 2.65
CA TYR A 45 0.81 1.96 3.31
C TYR A 45 1.25 3.00 4.33
N ARG A 46 2.08 2.63 5.31
CA ARG A 46 2.65 3.58 6.25
C ARG A 46 4.10 3.88 5.86
N ARG A 47 4.53 5.13 6.03
CA ARG A 47 5.96 5.44 6.01
C ARG A 47 6.59 4.82 7.26
N GLY A 48 7.57 3.94 7.07
CA GLY A 48 8.38 3.41 8.18
C GLY A 48 9.09 4.52 8.92
#